data_AF-A0A7N9DG51-F1
#
_entry.id   AF-A0A7N9DG51-F1
#
_cell.length_a   1.000
_cell.length_b   1.000
_cell.length_c   1.000
_cell.angle_alpha   90.00
_cell.angle_beta   90.00
_cell.angle_gamma   90.00
#
_symmetry.space_group_name_H-M   'P 1'
#
loop_
_entity.id
_entity.type
_entity.pdbx_description
1 polymer ?
#
loop_
_entity_poly.entity_id
_entity_poly.type
_entity_poly.pdbx_seq_one_letter_code
_entity_poly.pdbx_strand_id
1 'polypeptide(L)'
;MPLSTTGTYLGPAPRLFPGCRRRCRRVRNDVSVSCRPRKCNSNLVGARIPRGKVITTARGSSTGELEGHASSRLPPQPCSWGQSSDLLSRIDLDELMKKDEPPLDFPDTLEGFEYAFNEKGQLRHIKTGEPFVFNYREDLHRWNQKRYEALGEIITKYVYELLEKDCNLKKISIPVDATESEPKSFIFMSEDALTNPQKLMVLIHGSGVVRAGQWARRLIINEDLDSGTQIPFIKRAVAENGSPEEHAIYVWDHFIAQAAAENVFFVAHSYGGLAFVELMIQREADVKNKVTAVALTDSVHNVWHQEAGKTIREWMRENCCNWVSSSEPLDTSVESMLPDCPRVSAGTDRHELTSWKSFPSIFKFFTEASEAKISSLKPAVTRRSHRIKHEEL
;
A
#
# COMPACT_ATOMS: atom_id res chain seq x y z
N MET A 1 -48.58 -41.03 -25.24
CA MET A 1 -49.09 -39.84 -24.54
C MET A 1 -47.94 -38.85 -24.38
N PRO A 2 -48.19 -37.56 -24.60
CA PRO A 2 -47.41 -36.90 -25.64
C PRO A 2 -46.76 -35.57 -25.22
N LEU A 3 -45.80 -35.18 -26.06
CA LEU A 3 -45.42 -33.83 -26.53
C LEU A 3 -44.69 -32.89 -25.56
N SER A 4 -43.43 -32.50 -25.81
CA SER A 4 -42.90 -31.60 -26.88
C SER A 4 -43.17 -30.12 -26.57
N THR A 5 -42.45 -29.10 -27.03
CA THR A 5 -41.20 -28.86 -27.79
C THR A 5 -41.09 -27.33 -27.89
N THR A 6 -39.85 -26.81 -28.03
CA THR A 6 -39.45 -25.60 -28.82
C THR A 6 -40.08 -24.24 -28.46
N GLY A 7 -39.44 -23.08 -28.52
CA GLY A 7 -38.17 -22.62 -29.09
C GLY A 7 -38.27 -21.10 -29.34
N THR A 8 -37.14 -20.39 -29.19
CA THR A 8 -36.66 -19.24 -29.98
C THR A 8 -37.47 -17.93 -30.15
N TYR A 9 -36.86 -16.84 -29.65
CA TYR A 9 -36.50 -15.55 -30.31
C TYR A 9 -37.53 -14.47 -30.74
N LEU A 10 -37.04 -13.23 -30.53
CA LEU A 10 -37.32 -11.91 -31.17
C LEU A 10 -38.33 -10.94 -30.51
N GLY A 11 -37.85 -9.70 -30.25
CA GLY A 11 -38.62 -8.51 -29.83
C GLY A 11 -39.54 -7.96 -30.95
N PRO A 12 -40.12 -6.72 -30.89
CA PRO A 12 -39.61 -5.47 -30.29
C PRO A 12 -40.66 -4.60 -29.53
N ALA A 13 -40.25 -3.39 -29.11
CA ALA A 13 -41.02 -2.31 -28.46
C ALA A 13 -42.00 -1.58 -29.45
N PRO A 14 -42.56 -0.36 -29.19
CA PRO A 14 -43.12 0.35 -28.01
C PRO A 14 -44.54 0.94 -28.31
N ARG A 15 -45.17 1.66 -27.36
CA ARG A 15 -46.21 2.74 -27.56
C ARG A 15 -46.55 3.36 -26.18
N LEU A 16 -46.21 4.63 -25.88
CA LEU A 16 -46.84 5.92 -26.22
C LEU A 16 -47.81 6.47 -25.12
N PHE A 17 -47.39 7.61 -24.54
CA PHE A 17 -48.02 8.77 -23.82
C PHE A 17 -49.55 9.01 -24.00
N PRO A 18 -50.24 9.97 -23.31
CA PRO A 18 -49.80 11.20 -22.58
C PRO A 18 -50.59 11.43 -21.24
N GLY A 19 -50.49 12.50 -20.42
CA GLY A 19 -49.80 13.79 -20.37
C GLY A 19 -50.55 14.70 -19.38
N CYS A 20 -49.93 15.75 -18.82
CA CYS A 20 -50.64 16.96 -18.40
C CYS A 20 -49.69 18.15 -18.22
N ARG A 21 -50.03 19.27 -18.86
CA ARG A 21 -49.33 20.58 -18.87
C ARG A 21 -49.87 21.50 -17.77
N ARG A 22 -49.04 22.45 -17.32
CA ARG A 22 -49.30 23.90 -17.04
C ARG A 22 -48.09 24.45 -16.25
N ARG A 23 -47.58 25.68 -16.38
CA ARG A 23 -47.74 26.86 -17.25
C ARG A 23 -46.53 27.77 -16.93
N CYS A 24 -45.94 28.44 -17.92
CA CYS A 24 -44.85 29.43 -17.74
C CYS A 24 -45.36 30.80 -17.28
N ARG A 25 -44.52 31.56 -16.57
CA ARG A 25 -44.44 33.04 -16.63
C ARG A 25 -42.97 33.48 -16.57
N ARG A 26 -42.59 34.35 -17.51
CA ARG A 26 -41.28 35.00 -17.71
C ARG A 26 -41.38 36.47 -17.28
N VAL A 27 -40.31 37.05 -16.73
CA VAL A 27 -39.83 38.43 -17.03
C VAL A 27 -38.28 38.44 -16.95
N ARG A 28 -37.65 39.20 -17.86
CA ARG A 28 -36.21 39.29 -18.20
C ARG A 28 -35.47 40.41 -17.43
N ASN A 29 -34.15 40.29 -17.25
CA ASN A 29 -33.15 41.09 -18.01
C ASN A 29 -31.69 40.73 -17.64
N ASP A 30 -30.94 40.38 -18.69
CA ASP A 30 -29.52 40.58 -19.06
C ASP A 30 -28.43 40.81 -17.98
N VAL A 31 -27.39 39.98 -17.97
CA VAL A 31 -26.05 40.22 -18.58
C VAL A 31 -25.20 38.93 -18.46
N SER A 32 -24.37 38.67 -19.47
CA SER A 32 -23.62 37.46 -19.78
C SER A 32 -22.40 37.16 -18.89
N VAL A 33 -22.29 35.90 -18.40
CA VAL A 33 -21.01 35.18 -18.27
C VAL A 33 -21.22 33.72 -18.67
N SER A 34 -20.39 33.23 -19.59
CA SER A 34 -20.45 31.87 -20.13
C SER A 34 -19.93 30.84 -19.13
N CYS A 35 -20.79 29.96 -18.64
CA CYS A 35 -20.37 28.69 -18.01
C CYS A 35 -21.24 27.56 -18.57
N ARG A 36 -20.71 26.82 -19.57
CA ARG A 36 -21.20 25.46 -19.85
C ARG A 36 -20.53 24.50 -18.85
N PRO A 37 -21.27 23.56 -18.24
CA PRO A 37 -20.67 22.49 -17.47
C PRO A 37 -20.06 21.47 -18.43
N ARG A 38 -18.73 21.35 -18.47
CA ARG A 38 -18.10 20.14 -19.01
C ARG A 38 -18.29 19.04 -17.97
N LYS A 39 -19.09 18.04 -18.33
CA LYS A 39 -19.03 16.70 -17.75
C LYS A 39 -17.57 16.23 -17.84
N CYS A 40 -16.87 16.18 -16.71
CA CYS A 40 -15.65 15.40 -16.62
C CYS A 40 -16.05 13.94 -16.53
N ASN A 41 -15.95 13.27 -17.68
CA ASN A 41 -15.92 11.83 -17.77
C ASN A 41 -14.77 11.34 -16.90
N SER A 42 -15.10 10.51 -15.92
CA SER A 42 -14.17 9.66 -15.19
C SER A 42 -13.48 8.74 -16.18
N ASN A 43 -12.23 9.07 -16.54
CA ASN A 43 -11.25 8.16 -17.11
C ASN A 43 -9.87 8.66 -16.69
N LEU A 44 -9.51 8.44 -15.41
CA LEU A 44 -8.12 8.44 -14.97
C LEU A 44 -7.61 7.00 -15.01
N VAL A 45 -7.64 6.41 -16.20
CA VAL A 45 -6.78 5.27 -16.54
C VAL A 45 -5.59 5.88 -17.26
N GLY A 46 -4.42 5.92 -16.60
CA GLY A 46 -3.15 6.13 -17.30
C GLY A 46 -2.26 7.30 -16.89
N ALA A 47 -2.46 7.99 -15.76
CA ALA A 47 -1.44 8.91 -15.25
C ALA A 47 -0.44 8.16 -14.34
N ARG A 48 0.57 7.52 -14.94
CA ARG A 48 1.73 7.00 -14.21
C ARG A 48 2.55 8.18 -13.66
N ILE A 49 2.55 8.36 -12.35
CA ILE A 49 3.44 9.31 -11.66
C ILE A 49 4.79 8.60 -11.43
N PRO A 50 5.96 9.18 -11.80
CA PRO A 50 7.24 8.46 -11.72
C PRO A 50 7.96 8.64 -10.35
N ARG A 51 8.19 7.52 -9.64
CA ARG A 51 9.37 7.06 -8.85
C ARG A 51 10.20 8.03 -7.97
N GLY A 52 10.38 7.68 -6.67
CA GLY A 52 11.46 8.23 -5.79
C GLY A 52 11.50 7.79 -4.29
N LYS A 53 12.65 7.92 -3.55
CA LYS A 53 12.88 7.92 -2.06
C LYS A 53 12.39 9.13 -1.24
N VAL A 54 11.90 8.95 -0.01
CA VAL A 54 11.32 10.07 0.75
C VAL A 54 12.26 10.96 1.55
N ILE A 55 12.22 12.27 1.28
CA ILE A 55 12.64 13.32 2.24
C ILE A 55 11.40 14.12 2.59
N THR A 56 11.03 14.20 3.86
CA THR A 56 10.02 15.16 4.31
C THR A 56 10.63 16.28 5.13
N THR A 57 10.34 17.52 4.73
CA THR A 57 10.84 18.72 5.40
C THR A 57 10.02 18.98 6.66
N ALA A 58 10.63 19.31 7.79
CA ALA A 58 9.95 19.97 8.91
C ALA A 58 10.48 21.40 9.07
N ARG A 59 9.71 22.27 9.73
CA ARG A 59 10.16 23.59 10.20
C ARG A 59 10.31 23.54 11.73
N GLY A 60 11.38 24.13 12.26
CA GLY A 60 11.74 24.07 13.67
C GLY A 60 10.69 24.76 14.53
N SER A 61 10.42 24.21 15.73
CA SER A 61 9.72 24.96 16.77
C SER A 61 10.72 25.93 17.39
N SER A 62 10.73 27.17 16.96
CA SER A 62 11.36 28.23 17.76
C SER A 62 10.45 28.51 18.95
N THR A 63 10.79 27.98 20.11
CA THR A 63 10.43 28.60 21.38
C THR A 63 11.23 29.90 21.48
N GLY A 64 10.62 31.01 21.08
CA GLY A 64 11.24 32.32 21.12
C GLY A 64 10.22 33.39 20.76
N GLU A 65 9.79 34.14 21.77
CA GLU A 65 8.99 35.36 21.64
C GLU A 65 9.61 36.28 20.58
N LEU A 66 8.81 36.64 19.58
CA LEU A 66 9.06 37.81 18.76
C LEU A 66 7.72 38.53 18.57
N GLU A 67 7.49 39.51 19.44
CA GLU A 67 6.65 40.66 19.14
C GLU A 67 7.19 41.41 17.91
N GLY A 68 6.27 42.00 17.13
CA GLY A 68 6.58 43.09 16.22
C GLY A 68 6.44 42.78 14.74
N HIS A 69 5.26 43.08 14.17
CA HIS A 69 5.05 44.25 13.30
C HIS A 69 3.67 44.14 12.61
N ALA A 70 2.77 45.07 12.92
CA ALA A 70 2.44 46.25 12.13
C ALA A 70 1.39 45.99 11.04
N SER A 71 0.13 46.26 11.38
CA SER A 71 -0.87 46.69 10.40
C SER A 71 -1.62 47.89 10.95
N SER A 72 -1.40 49.01 10.26
CA SER A 72 -2.04 50.30 10.42
C SER A 72 -3.57 50.21 10.33
N ARG A 73 -4.26 50.50 11.43
CA ARG A 73 -5.61 51.06 11.40
C ARG A 73 -5.66 52.23 12.37
N LEU A 74 -6.05 53.39 11.84
CA LEU A 74 -6.32 54.60 12.59
C LEU A 74 -7.40 54.34 13.67
N PRO A 75 -7.30 54.96 14.87
CA PRO A 75 -8.34 54.84 15.87
C PRO A 75 -9.55 55.71 15.47
N PRO A 76 -10.80 55.26 15.72
CA PRO A 76 -11.95 56.12 15.56
C PRO A 76 -12.00 57.18 16.68
N GLN A 77 -12.35 58.42 16.31
CA GLN A 77 -12.60 59.54 17.23
C GLN A 77 -13.89 59.30 18.05
N PRO A 78 -13.96 59.72 19.32
CA PRO A 78 -15.16 59.56 20.13
C PRO A 78 -16.19 60.67 19.82
N CYS A 79 -17.43 60.28 19.51
CA CYS A 79 -18.58 61.18 19.48
C CYS A 79 -19.19 61.25 20.89
N SER A 80 -19.29 62.47 21.42
CA SER A 80 -19.90 62.78 22.72
C SER A 80 -21.42 62.89 22.61
N TRP A 81 -22.17 61.97 23.24
CA TRP A 81 -23.56 62.21 23.65
C TRP A 81 -23.90 61.45 24.93
N GLY A 82 -24.35 62.20 25.95
CA GLY A 82 -25.34 61.74 26.91
C GLY A 82 -24.85 60.94 28.12
N GLN A 83 -24.61 61.64 29.23
CA GLN A 83 -24.73 61.04 30.56
C GLN A 83 -26.21 60.72 30.83
N SER A 84 -26.54 59.45 31.03
CA SER A 84 -27.66 59.03 31.86
C SER A 84 -27.26 57.75 32.58
N SER A 85 -27.47 57.76 33.88
CA SER A 85 -27.03 56.76 34.85
C SER A 85 -27.63 55.38 34.59
N ASP A 86 -26.78 54.41 34.31
CA ASP A 86 -27.10 53.02 34.58
C ASP A 86 -25.86 52.34 35.17
N LEU A 87 -25.89 52.02 36.47
CA LEU A 87 -24.79 51.39 37.21
C LEU A 87 -24.47 49.97 36.68
N LEU A 88 -25.35 49.41 35.83
CA LEU A 88 -25.16 48.13 35.13
C LEU A 88 -24.37 48.25 33.81
N SER A 89 -24.24 49.45 33.23
CA SER A 89 -23.49 49.66 31.97
C SER A 89 -21.96 49.69 32.15
N ARG A 90 -21.48 49.63 33.39
CA ARG A 90 -20.05 49.63 33.77
C ARG A 90 -19.47 48.25 34.04
N ILE A 91 -20.30 47.21 34.03
CA ILE A 91 -19.81 45.84 34.06
C ILE A 91 -19.41 45.53 32.62
N ASP A 92 -18.11 45.51 32.35
CA ASP A 92 -17.60 44.92 31.13
C ASP A 92 -17.94 43.43 31.19
N LEU A 93 -19.09 43.08 30.60
CA LEU A 93 -19.60 41.71 30.49
C LEU A 93 -18.56 40.80 29.83
N ASP A 94 -17.71 41.33 28.94
CA ASP A 94 -16.62 40.55 28.34
C ASP A 94 -15.48 40.30 29.34
N GLU A 95 -15.19 41.21 30.27
CA GLU A 95 -14.26 40.93 31.39
C GLU A 95 -14.85 40.01 32.46
N LEU A 96 -16.14 40.13 32.74
CA LEU A 96 -16.83 39.27 33.71
C LEU A 96 -16.96 37.84 33.17
N MET A 97 -17.30 37.68 31.89
CA MET A 97 -17.38 36.37 31.22
C MET A 97 -16.01 35.70 31.07
N LYS A 98 -14.91 36.46 30.96
CA LYS A 98 -13.54 35.92 31.01
C LYS A 98 -13.18 35.28 32.35
N LYS A 99 -13.82 35.66 33.46
CA LYS A 99 -13.58 35.06 34.79
C LYS A 99 -14.24 33.69 34.97
N ASP A 100 -15.30 33.41 34.20
CA ASP A 100 -16.03 32.14 34.25
C ASP A 100 -15.63 31.17 33.12
N GLU A 101 -14.69 31.56 32.23
CA GLU A 101 -14.14 30.64 31.23
C GLU A 101 -13.35 29.51 31.91
N PRO A 102 -13.60 28.23 31.55
CA PRO A 102 -12.86 27.12 32.12
C PRO A 102 -11.37 27.20 31.78
N PRO A 103 -10.48 26.68 32.65
CA PRO A 103 -9.06 26.71 32.42
C PRO A 103 -8.70 26.02 31.10
N LEU A 104 -7.70 26.59 30.42
CA LEU A 104 -7.11 26.06 29.19
C LEU A 104 -6.03 25.02 29.51
N ASP A 105 -6.35 24.11 30.42
CA ASP A 105 -5.50 22.99 30.79
C ASP A 105 -6.04 21.74 30.10
N PHE A 106 -5.23 21.14 29.24
CA PHE A 106 -5.61 20.00 28.41
C PHE A 106 -4.62 18.86 28.63
N PRO A 107 -5.08 17.59 28.59
CA PRO A 107 -4.19 16.44 28.64
C PRO A 107 -3.12 16.47 27.55
N ASP A 108 -2.04 15.72 27.72
CA ASP A 108 -0.92 15.64 26.77
C ASP A 108 -0.84 14.30 26.02
N THR A 109 -1.81 13.41 26.25
CA THR A 109 -1.95 12.09 25.62
C THR A 109 -3.30 11.91 24.94
N LEU A 110 -3.37 11.01 23.96
CA LEU A 110 -4.63 10.67 23.28
C LEU A 110 -5.61 10.03 24.27
N GLU A 111 -5.10 9.16 25.15
CA GLU A 111 -5.86 8.51 26.21
C GLU A 111 -6.43 9.51 27.20
N GLY A 112 -5.68 10.55 27.55
CA GLY A 112 -6.16 11.64 28.40
C GLY A 112 -7.30 12.42 27.75
N PHE A 113 -7.30 12.52 26.41
CA PHE A 113 -8.42 13.05 25.63
C PHE A 113 -9.59 12.06 25.48
N GLU A 114 -9.45 10.83 25.97
CA GLU A 114 -10.35 9.70 25.79
C GLU A 114 -10.48 9.21 24.33
N TYR A 115 -9.46 9.44 23.50
CA TYR A 115 -9.43 8.97 22.11
C TYR A 115 -8.27 8.01 21.84
N ALA A 116 -8.43 7.15 20.83
CA ALA A 116 -7.36 6.34 20.26
C ALA A 116 -7.61 6.15 18.75
N PHE A 117 -6.56 5.83 18.00
CA PHE A 117 -6.72 5.37 16.62
C PHE A 117 -7.11 3.89 16.60
N ASN A 118 -8.17 3.55 15.87
CA ASN A 118 -8.58 2.16 15.69
C ASN A 118 -7.74 1.46 14.59
N GLU A 119 -8.01 0.17 14.34
CA GLU A 119 -7.32 -0.62 13.30
C GLU A 119 -7.46 -0.04 11.87
N LYS A 120 -8.48 0.77 11.62
CA LYS A 120 -8.70 1.46 10.34
C LYS A 120 -8.01 2.83 10.29
N GLY A 121 -7.21 3.17 11.30
CA GLY A 121 -6.51 4.45 11.40
C GLY A 121 -7.43 5.65 11.70
N GLN A 122 -8.62 5.42 12.25
CA GLN A 122 -9.59 6.48 12.55
C GLN A 122 -9.56 6.85 14.03
N LEU A 123 -9.55 8.16 14.34
CA LEU A 123 -9.61 8.64 15.72
C LEU A 123 -11.01 8.42 16.30
N ARG A 124 -11.12 7.62 17.36
CA ARG A 124 -12.39 7.24 18.01
C ARG A 124 -12.31 7.34 19.51
N HIS A 125 -13.42 7.71 20.13
CA HIS A 125 -13.52 7.74 21.58
C HIS A 125 -13.37 6.32 22.15
N ILE A 126 -12.51 6.13 23.14
CA ILE A 126 -12.06 4.80 23.61
C ILE A 126 -13.24 3.95 24.11
N LYS A 127 -14.19 4.56 24.82
CA LYS A 127 -15.32 3.82 25.44
C LYS A 127 -16.51 3.65 24.51
N THR A 128 -16.80 4.64 23.67
CA THR A 128 -18.05 4.68 22.89
C THR A 128 -17.84 4.36 21.41
N GLY A 129 -16.61 4.47 20.91
CA GLY A 129 -16.32 4.32 19.49
C GLY A 129 -16.78 5.50 18.63
N GLU A 130 -17.25 6.60 19.22
CA GLU A 130 -17.76 7.76 18.49
C GLU A 130 -16.64 8.64 17.90
N PRO A 131 -16.90 9.38 16.80
CA PRO A 131 -15.95 10.33 16.22
C PRO A 131 -15.59 11.50 17.14
N PHE A 132 -14.57 12.27 16.75
CA PHE A 132 -14.22 13.51 17.45
C PHE A 132 -15.33 14.56 17.36
N VAL A 133 -15.66 15.17 18.49
CA VAL A 133 -16.62 16.28 18.58
C VAL A 133 -15.87 17.59 18.86
N PHE A 134 -15.96 18.54 17.92
CA PHE A 134 -15.33 19.86 18.05
C PHE A 134 -16.06 20.75 19.06
N ASN A 135 -17.39 20.89 18.93
CA ASN A 135 -18.22 21.65 19.86
C ASN A 135 -18.48 20.83 21.13
N TYR A 136 -17.42 20.53 21.88
CA TYR A 136 -17.50 19.69 23.08
C TYR A 136 -18.23 20.42 24.22
N ARG A 137 -18.03 21.73 24.34
CA ARG A 137 -18.83 22.60 25.21
C ARG A 137 -19.63 23.58 24.36
N GLU A 138 -20.94 23.64 24.58
CA GLU A 138 -21.81 24.62 23.93
C GLU A 138 -21.35 26.04 24.32
N ASP A 139 -21.44 26.98 23.37
CA ASP A 139 -21.10 28.40 23.50
C ASP A 139 -19.65 28.77 23.88
N LEU A 140 -18.76 27.79 24.09
CA LEU A 140 -17.34 28.03 24.40
C LEU A 140 -16.42 27.83 23.19
N HIS A 141 -16.61 28.65 22.15
CA HIS A 141 -15.87 28.52 20.88
C HIS A 141 -14.34 28.62 21.08
N ARG A 142 -13.87 29.60 21.87
CA ARG A 142 -12.44 29.79 22.17
C ARG A 142 -11.83 28.57 22.85
N TRP A 143 -12.53 28.00 23.83
CA TRP A 143 -12.07 26.82 24.56
C TRP A 143 -12.02 25.59 23.65
N ASN A 144 -13.08 25.35 22.86
CA ASN A 144 -13.13 24.24 21.90
C ASN A 144 -12.00 24.32 20.86
N GLN A 145 -11.71 25.53 20.38
CA GLN A 145 -10.58 25.77 19.47
C GLN A 145 -9.24 25.42 20.13
N LYS A 146 -9.03 25.82 21.39
CA LYS A 146 -7.81 25.49 22.15
C LYS A 146 -7.69 23.99 22.44
N ARG A 147 -8.80 23.31 22.72
CA ARG A 147 -8.86 21.85 22.85
C ARG A 147 -8.44 21.14 21.56
N TYR A 148 -8.95 21.62 20.42
CA TYR A 148 -8.60 21.09 19.10
C TYR A 148 -7.11 21.30 18.76
N GLU A 149 -6.56 22.47 19.13
CA GLU A 149 -5.14 22.75 18.98
C GLU A 149 -4.28 21.80 19.80
N ALA A 150 -4.60 21.62 21.09
CA ALA A 150 -3.89 20.70 21.99
C ALA A 150 -3.89 19.26 21.46
N LEU A 151 -5.07 18.74 21.04
CA LEU A 151 -5.16 17.42 20.41
C LEU A 151 -4.29 17.31 19.15
N GLY A 152 -4.23 18.36 18.34
CA GLY A 152 -3.41 18.40 17.14
C GLY A 152 -1.90 18.31 17.39
N GLU A 153 -1.41 18.83 18.53
CA GLU A 153 -0.01 18.68 18.93
C GLU A 153 0.30 17.24 19.39
N ILE A 154 -0.64 16.58 20.06
CA ILE A 154 -0.53 15.17 20.44
C ILE A 154 -0.47 14.30 19.18
N ILE A 155 -1.38 14.52 18.22
CA ILE A 155 -1.39 13.81 16.93
C ILE A 155 -0.10 14.02 16.17
N THR A 156 0.50 15.21 16.25
CA THR A 156 1.79 15.49 15.62
C THR A 156 2.89 14.58 16.18
N LYS A 157 2.97 14.42 17.51
CA LYS A 157 3.93 13.50 18.14
C LYS A 157 3.65 12.06 17.74
N TYR A 158 2.39 11.65 17.75
CA TYR A 158 1.97 10.31 17.32
C TYR A 158 2.38 10.00 15.88
N VAL A 159 2.17 10.93 14.94
CA VAL A 159 2.61 10.75 13.54
C VAL A 159 4.13 10.61 13.43
N TYR A 160 4.92 11.34 14.22
CA TYR A 160 6.38 11.13 14.24
C TYR A 160 6.75 9.73 14.70
N GLU A 161 6.10 9.21 15.74
CA GLU A 161 6.34 7.84 16.18
C GLU A 161 6.02 6.81 15.08
N LEU A 162 4.95 7.02 14.31
CA LEU A 162 4.64 6.16 13.17
C LEU A 162 5.68 6.27 12.05
N LEU A 163 6.22 7.47 11.79
CA LEU A 163 7.29 7.63 10.81
C LEU A 163 8.57 6.88 11.23
N GLU A 164 8.89 6.88 12.51
CA GLU A 164 10.08 6.20 13.04
C GLU A 164 9.88 4.69 13.16
N LYS A 165 8.77 4.24 13.77
CA LYS A 165 8.52 2.83 14.08
C LYS A 165 7.95 2.05 12.90
N ASP A 166 6.95 2.60 12.22
CA ASP A 166 6.21 1.86 11.18
C ASP A 166 6.80 2.08 9.78
N CYS A 167 7.41 3.25 9.55
CA CYS A 167 8.04 3.59 8.26
C CYS A 167 9.56 3.49 8.28
N ASN A 168 10.17 3.18 9.44
CA ASN A 168 11.61 3.05 9.63
C ASN A 168 12.41 4.26 9.11
N LEU A 169 11.88 5.47 9.29
CA LEU A 169 12.56 6.71 8.93
C LEU A 169 13.35 7.27 10.11
N LYS A 170 14.52 7.84 9.82
CA LYS A 170 15.34 8.55 10.81
C LYS A 170 15.02 10.04 10.79
N LYS A 171 14.86 10.60 11.99
CA LYS A 171 14.80 12.04 12.21
C LYS A 171 16.20 12.65 12.21
N ILE A 172 16.49 13.51 11.25
CA ILE A 172 17.79 14.16 11.08
C ILE A 172 17.65 15.64 11.41
N SER A 173 18.46 16.15 12.34
CA SER A 173 18.46 17.58 12.69
C SER A 173 19.14 18.42 11.62
N ILE A 174 18.61 19.62 11.38
CA ILE A 174 19.15 20.60 10.43
C ILE A 174 19.19 22.00 11.07
N PRO A 175 20.17 22.88 10.74
CA PRO A 175 21.38 22.58 9.98
C PRO A 175 22.26 21.51 10.66
N VAL A 176 22.99 20.71 9.87
CA VAL A 176 23.80 19.59 10.38
C VAL A 176 25.04 20.05 11.14
N ASP A 177 25.40 21.32 10.98
CA ASP A 177 26.52 22.04 11.56
C ASP A 177 26.09 23.01 12.68
N ALA A 178 24.82 22.98 13.09
CA ALA A 178 24.29 23.91 14.08
C ALA A 178 24.84 23.67 15.50
N THR A 179 25.37 24.73 16.09
CA THR A 179 25.78 24.81 17.50
C THR A 179 24.57 24.71 18.44
N GLU A 180 24.81 24.53 19.75
CA GLU A 180 23.71 24.37 20.73
C GLU A 180 22.78 25.59 20.83
N SER A 181 23.32 26.79 20.59
CA SER A 181 22.55 28.04 20.67
C SER A 181 21.81 28.38 19.37
N GLU A 182 22.07 27.66 18.28
CA GLU A 182 21.45 27.94 17.00
C GLU A 182 20.08 27.26 16.85
N PRO A 183 19.12 27.90 16.19
CA PRO A 183 17.80 27.32 15.97
C PRO A 183 17.90 26.08 15.07
N LYS A 184 17.38 24.96 15.57
CA LYS A 184 17.36 23.67 14.85
C LYS A 184 15.97 23.31 14.36
N SER A 185 15.94 22.59 13.25
CA SER A 185 14.78 21.88 12.72
C SER A 185 15.17 20.43 12.41
N PHE A 186 14.34 19.72 11.64
CA PHE A 186 14.61 18.35 11.26
C PHE A 186 13.94 17.96 9.94
N ILE A 187 14.38 16.84 9.40
CA ILE A 187 13.72 16.10 8.32
C ILE A 187 13.56 14.64 8.74
N PHE A 188 12.67 13.90 8.07
CA PHE A 188 12.69 12.43 8.12
C PHE A 188 13.18 11.88 6.78
N MET A 189 14.04 10.85 6.84
CA MET A 189 14.56 10.15 5.66
C MET A 189 14.80 8.66 5.97
N SER A 190 14.77 7.80 4.95
CA SER A 190 15.14 6.39 5.08
C SER A 190 16.65 6.22 5.28
N GLU A 191 17.07 5.10 5.87
CA GLU A 191 18.48 4.77 6.13
C GLU A 191 19.37 4.90 4.89
N ASP A 192 18.83 4.44 3.75
CA ASP A 192 19.53 4.34 2.47
C ASP A 192 19.31 5.56 1.56
N ALA A 193 18.65 6.62 2.04
CA ALA A 193 18.25 7.73 1.18
C ALA A 193 19.44 8.43 0.50
N LEU A 194 20.63 8.39 1.09
CA LEU A 194 21.86 8.96 0.52
C LEU A 194 22.74 7.96 -0.23
N THR A 195 22.59 6.66 0.00
CA THR A 195 23.49 5.61 -0.54
C THR A 195 22.88 4.83 -1.70
N ASN A 196 21.56 4.68 -1.73
CA ASN A 196 20.87 3.94 -2.79
C ASN A 196 20.88 4.75 -4.11
N PRO A 197 21.45 4.27 -5.23
CA PRO A 197 21.59 5.06 -6.46
C PRO A 197 20.32 5.16 -7.30
N GLN A 198 19.21 4.52 -6.90
CA GLN A 198 18.04 4.38 -7.78
C GLN A 198 17.20 5.65 -7.91
N LYS A 199 16.28 5.98 -6.99
CA LYS A 199 15.32 7.10 -7.16
C LYS A 199 15.05 7.84 -5.86
N LEU A 200 14.78 9.16 -5.84
CA LEU A 200 14.45 10.04 -4.66
C LEU A 200 13.10 10.81 -4.87
N MET A 201 12.09 10.65 -4.01
CA MET A 201 10.73 11.25 -3.87
C MET A 201 10.68 12.20 -2.67
N VAL A 202 11.02 13.45 -2.83
CA VAL A 202 10.90 14.42 -1.73
C VAL A 202 9.41 14.76 -1.48
N LEU A 203 8.90 14.60 -0.25
CA LEU A 203 7.54 14.96 0.18
C LEU A 203 7.55 16.25 1.00
N ILE A 204 7.04 17.34 0.43
CA ILE A 204 7.04 18.66 1.10
C ILE A 204 5.62 18.97 1.56
N HIS A 205 5.42 19.20 2.86
CA HIS A 205 4.12 19.62 3.40
C HIS A 205 3.94 21.14 3.33
N GLY A 206 2.68 21.61 3.45
CA GLY A 206 2.34 23.03 3.42
C GLY A 206 2.75 23.79 4.69
N SER A 207 2.63 25.12 4.68
CA SER A 207 2.89 25.97 5.86
C SER A 207 1.71 25.99 6.84
N GLY A 208 1.96 26.31 8.12
CA GLY A 208 0.92 26.53 9.14
C GLY A 208 1.00 25.55 10.30
N VAL A 209 -0.13 24.95 10.69
CA VAL A 209 -0.24 24.01 11.83
C VAL A 209 0.10 22.56 11.49
N VAL A 210 0.33 22.26 10.21
CA VAL A 210 0.82 20.93 9.77
C VAL A 210 2.34 20.84 9.95
N ARG A 211 2.82 19.61 10.15
CA ARG A 211 4.23 19.29 10.34
C ARG A 211 4.63 18.12 9.44
N ALA A 212 5.91 17.76 9.46
CA ALA A 212 6.42 16.60 8.73
C ALA A 212 5.55 15.36 8.97
N GLY A 213 5.30 14.60 7.90
CA GLY A 213 4.39 13.46 7.96
C GLY A 213 2.91 13.78 7.79
N GLN A 214 2.48 15.05 7.75
CA GLN A 214 1.06 15.42 7.70
C GLN A 214 0.69 16.21 6.43
N TRP A 215 -0.48 15.89 5.85
CA TRP A 215 -1.13 16.70 4.84
C TRP A 215 -2.16 17.65 5.44
N ALA A 216 -3.00 17.16 6.36
CA ALA A 216 -4.03 17.98 6.98
C ALA A 216 -4.50 17.41 8.33
N ARG A 217 -4.31 18.17 9.40
CA ARG A 217 -4.79 17.85 10.76
C ARG A 217 -6.30 17.52 10.80
N ARG A 218 -7.10 18.26 10.04
CA ARG A 218 -8.56 18.05 9.95
C ARG A 218 -8.92 16.66 9.41
N LEU A 219 -8.16 16.16 8.43
CA LEU A 219 -8.40 14.83 7.87
C LEU A 219 -8.00 13.74 8.86
N ILE A 220 -6.84 13.89 9.52
CA ILE A 220 -6.40 12.93 10.56
C ILE A 220 -7.44 12.78 11.68
N ILE A 221 -8.04 13.89 12.13
CA ILE A 221 -9.00 13.89 13.23
C ILE A 221 -10.38 13.36 12.82
N ASN A 222 -10.88 13.73 11.64
CA ASN A 222 -12.27 13.48 11.27
C ASN A 222 -12.46 12.28 10.32
N GLU A 223 -11.43 11.92 9.55
CA GLU A 223 -11.47 10.83 8.58
C GLU A 223 -10.58 9.67 9.07
N ASP A 224 -9.29 9.75 8.78
CA ASP A 224 -8.28 8.72 9.09
C ASP A 224 -6.83 9.22 8.90
N LEU A 225 -5.87 8.42 9.38
CA LEU A 225 -4.44 8.63 9.19
C LEU A 225 -4.04 8.61 7.71
N ASP A 226 -4.64 7.76 6.88
CA ASP A 226 -4.20 7.56 5.50
C ASP A 226 -4.41 8.82 4.64
N SER A 227 -5.62 9.39 4.69
CA SER A 227 -5.96 10.61 3.96
C SER A 227 -5.27 11.86 4.54
N GLY A 228 -4.98 11.84 5.85
CA GLY A 228 -4.43 12.98 6.56
C GLY A 228 -2.89 13.05 6.62
N THR A 229 -2.18 11.96 6.31
CA THR A 229 -0.72 11.84 6.48
C THR A 229 0.03 11.48 5.20
N GLN A 230 1.34 11.66 5.24
CA GLN A 230 2.28 11.25 4.20
C GLN A 230 2.58 9.74 4.23
N ILE A 231 2.09 9.01 5.25
CA ILE A 231 2.44 7.60 5.50
C ILE A 231 2.10 6.70 4.31
N PRO A 232 0.92 6.79 3.66
CA PRO A 232 0.64 5.95 2.50
C PRO A 232 1.60 6.18 1.34
N PHE A 233 2.04 7.43 1.12
CA PHE A 233 3.04 7.75 0.10
C PHE A 233 4.38 7.11 0.43
N ILE A 234 4.81 7.21 1.70
CA ILE A 234 6.06 6.60 2.17
C ILE A 234 6.00 5.08 2.04
N LYS A 235 4.96 4.43 2.58
CA LYS A 235 4.77 2.97 2.50
C LYS A 235 4.76 2.50 1.05
N ARG A 236 4.11 3.23 0.15
CA ARG A 236 4.11 2.91 -1.28
C ARG A 236 5.52 3.01 -1.89
N ALA A 237 6.26 4.07 -1.60
CA ALA A 237 7.62 4.25 -2.13
C ALA A 237 8.60 3.20 -1.59
N VAL A 238 8.44 2.76 -0.34
CA VAL A 238 9.25 1.68 0.25
C VAL A 238 8.84 0.31 -0.32
N ALA A 239 7.54 0.04 -0.49
CA ALA A 239 7.07 -1.19 -1.10
C ALA A 239 7.53 -1.36 -2.56
N GLU A 240 7.63 -0.25 -3.31
CA GLU A 240 8.11 -0.25 -4.69
C GLU A 240 9.64 -0.40 -4.83
N ASN A 241 10.36 -0.74 -3.75
CA ASN A 241 11.79 -1.09 -3.80
C ASN A 241 12.06 -2.48 -4.42
N GLY A 242 11.02 -3.12 -4.98
CA GLY A 242 11.10 -4.38 -5.73
C GLY A 242 11.28 -5.58 -4.80
N SER A 243 10.25 -6.39 -4.62
CA SER A 243 10.43 -7.66 -3.91
C SER A 243 11.25 -8.65 -4.77
N PRO A 244 11.90 -9.66 -4.18
CA PRO A 244 12.59 -10.69 -4.96
C PRO A 244 11.67 -11.38 -6.00
N GLU A 245 10.37 -11.47 -5.73
CA GLU A 245 9.34 -11.96 -6.65
C GLU A 245 9.20 -11.04 -7.87
N GLU A 246 9.01 -9.74 -7.65
CA GLU A 246 8.89 -8.75 -8.73
C GLU A 246 10.17 -8.72 -9.59
N HIS A 247 11.33 -8.89 -8.96
CA HIS A 247 12.59 -9.05 -9.66
C HIS A 247 12.61 -10.29 -10.56
N ALA A 248 12.19 -11.45 -10.04
CA ALA A 248 12.12 -12.69 -10.81
C ALA A 248 11.16 -12.58 -12.01
N ILE A 249 9.99 -11.96 -11.82
CA ILE A 249 9.02 -11.68 -12.90
C ILE A 249 9.63 -10.73 -13.94
N TYR A 250 10.31 -9.66 -13.50
CA TYR A 250 10.95 -8.72 -14.41
C TYR A 250 12.02 -9.39 -15.27
N VAL A 251 12.89 -10.20 -14.65
CA VAL A 251 13.95 -10.95 -15.34
C VAL A 251 13.34 -11.94 -16.34
N TRP A 252 12.25 -12.60 -15.96
CA TRP A 252 11.51 -13.48 -16.87
C TRP A 252 11.02 -12.72 -18.11
N ASP A 253 10.22 -11.67 -17.91
CA ASP A 253 9.56 -10.95 -19.01
C ASP A 253 10.57 -10.30 -19.99
N HIS A 254 11.69 -9.80 -19.47
CA HIS A 254 12.64 -9.01 -20.28
C HIS A 254 13.79 -9.83 -20.86
N PHE A 255 14.10 -11.00 -20.28
CA PHE A 255 15.26 -11.79 -20.70
C PHE A 255 14.92 -13.25 -20.97
N ILE A 256 14.43 -13.99 -19.96
CA ILE A 256 14.27 -15.45 -20.09
C ILE A 256 13.17 -15.82 -21.09
N ALA A 257 12.03 -15.12 -21.07
CA ALA A 257 10.94 -15.36 -22.01
C ALA A 257 11.39 -15.17 -23.47
N GLN A 258 12.31 -14.24 -23.72
CA GLN A 258 12.83 -13.91 -25.05
C GLN A 258 14.06 -14.76 -25.45
N ALA A 259 14.64 -15.51 -24.52
CA ALA A 259 15.81 -16.34 -24.80
C ALA A 259 15.51 -17.41 -25.86
N ALA A 260 16.47 -17.71 -26.73
CA ALA A 260 16.31 -18.77 -27.74
C ALA A 260 16.26 -20.18 -27.15
N ALA A 261 16.64 -20.35 -25.88
CA ALA A 261 16.62 -21.64 -25.20
C ALA A 261 15.18 -22.15 -25.00
N GLU A 262 14.87 -23.35 -25.49
CA GLU A 262 13.56 -24.01 -25.32
C GLU A 262 13.49 -24.91 -24.07
N ASN A 263 14.64 -25.12 -23.42
CA ASN A 263 14.79 -25.91 -22.21
C ASN A 263 15.51 -25.06 -21.15
N VAL A 264 14.73 -24.44 -20.27
CA VAL A 264 15.25 -23.62 -19.18
C VAL A 264 15.21 -24.41 -17.88
N PHE A 265 16.29 -24.31 -17.09
CA PHE A 265 16.42 -24.96 -15.79
C PHE A 265 16.63 -23.90 -14.71
N PHE A 266 16.00 -24.07 -13.56
CA PHE A 266 16.16 -23.18 -12.41
C PHE A 266 16.82 -23.91 -11.25
N VAL A 267 17.78 -23.26 -10.59
CA VAL A 267 18.21 -23.64 -9.23
C VAL A 267 17.82 -22.49 -8.32
N ALA A 268 16.94 -22.74 -7.34
CA ALA A 268 16.44 -21.71 -6.44
C ALA A 268 16.67 -22.11 -4.98
N HIS A 269 17.48 -21.32 -4.28
CA HIS A 269 17.85 -21.55 -2.87
C HIS A 269 16.95 -20.76 -1.93
N SER A 270 16.53 -21.37 -0.83
CA SER A 270 15.83 -20.69 0.27
C SER A 270 14.60 -19.90 -0.22
N TYR A 271 14.58 -18.59 0.01
CA TYR A 271 13.56 -17.65 -0.45
C TYR A 271 13.38 -17.63 -1.98
N GLY A 272 14.39 -18.00 -2.75
CA GLY A 272 14.31 -18.07 -4.21
C GLY A 272 13.21 -19.00 -4.72
N GLY A 273 12.84 -20.04 -3.95
CA GLY A 273 11.70 -20.88 -4.32
C GLY A 273 10.35 -20.17 -4.15
N LEU A 274 10.22 -19.26 -3.17
CA LEU A 274 9.03 -18.43 -3.02
C LEU A 274 8.86 -17.50 -4.23
N ALA A 275 9.96 -16.85 -4.62
CA ALA A 275 10.03 -16.03 -5.84
C ALA A 275 9.70 -16.81 -7.11
N PHE A 276 10.17 -18.07 -7.22
CA PHE A 276 9.84 -18.93 -8.35
C PHE A 276 8.36 -19.32 -8.39
N VAL A 277 7.75 -19.64 -7.24
CA VAL A 277 6.31 -19.96 -7.18
C VAL A 277 5.46 -18.74 -7.56
N GLU A 278 5.84 -17.54 -7.14
CA GLU A 278 5.15 -16.32 -7.58
C GLU A 278 5.29 -16.11 -9.10
N LEU A 279 6.48 -16.34 -9.67
CA LEU A 279 6.68 -16.34 -11.12
C LEU A 279 5.75 -17.36 -11.82
N MET A 280 5.63 -18.58 -11.28
CA MET A 280 4.73 -19.61 -11.81
C MET A 280 3.26 -19.19 -11.77
N ILE A 281 2.81 -18.52 -10.70
CA ILE A 281 1.43 -18.01 -10.57
C ILE A 281 1.16 -16.94 -11.62
N GLN A 282 2.11 -16.02 -11.81
CA GLN A 282 1.94 -14.85 -12.68
C GLN A 282 2.14 -15.14 -14.17
N ARG A 283 2.92 -16.18 -14.52
CA ARG A 283 3.32 -16.52 -15.90
C ARG A 283 3.14 -18.00 -16.24
N GLU A 284 2.13 -18.64 -15.64
CA GLU A 284 1.93 -20.10 -15.67
C GLU A 284 2.15 -20.73 -17.05
N ALA A 285 1.46 -20.26 -18.08
CA ALA A 285 1.53 -20.85 -19.41
C ALA A 285 2.94 -20.78 -20.02
N ASP A 286 3.59 -19.62 -19.94
CA ASP A 286 4.91 -19.41 -20.52
C ASP A 286 5.98 -20.21 -19.78
N VAL A 287 5.90 -20.24 -18.44
CA VAL A 287 6.87 -20.97 -17.62
C VAL A 287 6.73 -22.47 -17.86
N LYS A 288 5.51 -23.02 -17.88
CA LYS A 288 5.26 -24.45 -18.16
C LYS A 288 5.72 -24.88 -19.55
N ASN A 289 5.65 -23.99 -20.54
CA ASN A 289 6.08 -24.30 -21.90
C ASN A 289 7.61 -24.33 -22.04
N LYS A 290 8.32 -23.49 -21.28
CA LYS A 290 9.75 -23.20 -21.50
C LYS A 290 10.68 -23.82 -20.45
N VAL A 291 10.21 -23.95 -19.21
CA VAL A 291 10.99 -24.54 -18.12
C VAL A 291 10.86 -26.06 -18.13
N THR A 292 11.99 -26.74 -18.08
CA THR A 292 12.06 -28.21 -18.09
C THR A 292 12.10 -28.79 -16.69
N ALA A 293 12.89 -28.20 -15.78
CA ALA A 293 12.96 -28.65 -14.39
C ALA A 293 13.48 -27.56 -13.45
N VAL A 294 13.15 -27.70 -12.17
CA VAL A 294 13.50 -26.74 -11.11
C VAL A 294 14.07 -27.48 -9.90
N ALA A 295 15.31 -27.18 -9.55
CA ALA A 295 15.92 -27.66 -8.33
C ALA A 295 15.78 -26.61 -7.23
N LEU A 296 15.02 -26.94 -6.19
CA LEU A 296 14.90 -26.13 -4.98
C LEU A 296 15.96 -26.62 -3.98
N THR A 297 16.62 -25.69 -3.29
CA THR A 297 17.63 -26.03 -2.28
C THR A 297 17.26 -25.35 -0.98
N ASP A 298 16.83 -26.17 -0.02
CA ASP A 298 16.29 -25.80 1.28
C ASP A 298 15.29 -24.65 1.21
N SER A 299 14.37 -24.76 0.25
CA SER A 299 13.41 -23.69 -0.01
C SER A 299 12.29 -23.63 1.03
N VAL A 300 11.89 -22.40 1.37
CA VAL A 300 10.80 -22.06 2.29
C VAL A 300 9.45 -21.79 1.59
N HIS A 301 9.35 -22.08 0.30
CA HIS A 301 8.11 -21.89 -0.47
C HIS A 301 6.94 -22.66 0.15
N ASN A 302 5.72 -22.16 -0.07
CA ASN A 302 4.51 -22.83 0.40
C ASN A 302 3.38 -22.61 -0.59
N VAL A 303 3.18 -23.58 -1.47
CA VAL A 303 2.17 -23.52 -2.55
C VAL A 303 0.74 -23.36 -2.04
N TRP A 304 0.47 -23.68 -0.77
CA TRP A 304 -0.86 -23.55 -0.16
C TRP A 304 -1.10 -22.14 0.36
N HIS A 305 -0.08 -21.52 0.95
CA HIS A 305 -0.15 -20.12 1.42
C HIS A 305 0.00 -19.13 0.27
N GLN A 306 0.73 -19.48 -0.79
CA GLN A 306 0.84 -18.69 -2.02
C GLN A 306 -0.36 -18.89 -2.96
N GLU A 307 -1.39 -19.63 -2.53
CA GLU A 307 -2.63 -19.85 -3.29
C GLU A 307 -2.41 -20.42 -4.71
N ALA A 308 -1.38 -21.27 -4.89
CA ALA A 308 -1.06 -21.83 -6.19
C ALA A 308 -2.19 -22.74 -6.70
N GLY A 309 -2.61 -22.50 -7.95
CA GLY A 309 -3.64 -23.27 -8.63
C GLY A 309 -3.33 -24.77 -8.68
N LYS A 310 -4.37 -25.60 -8.85
CA LYS A 310 -4.23 -27.07 -8.94
C LYS A 310 -3.21 -27.50 -10.01
N THR A 311 -3.28 -26.85 -11.17
CA THR A 311 -2.40 -27.10 -12.32
C THR A 311 -0.94 -26.77 -12.02
N ILE A 312 -0.66 -25.74 -11.23
CA ILE A 312 0.71 -25.37 -10.82
C ILE A 312 1.25 -26.41 -9.84
N ARG A 313 0.44 -26.83 -8.87
CA ARG A 313 0.82 -27.86 -7.89
C ARG A 313 1.13 -29.21 -8.54
N GLU A 314 0.32 -29.61 -9.54
CA GLU A 314 0.59 -30.81 -10.34
C GLU A 314 1.91 -30.70 -11.10
N TRP A 315 2.13 -29.57 -11.78
CA TRP A 315 3.36 -29.33 -12.51
C TRP A 315 4.60 -29.33 -11.60
N MET A 316 4.52 -28.71 -10.41
CA MET A 316 5.61 -28.72 -9.45
C MET A 316 5.95 -30.12 -8.94
N ARG A 317 4.94 -30.98 -8.76
CA ARG A 317 5.16 -32.37 -8.36
C ARG A 317 5.96 -33.17 -9.39
N GLU A 318 5.79 -32.82 -10.66
CA GLU A 318 6.41 -33.52 -11.79
C GLU A 318 7.77 -32.95 -12.20
N ASN A 319 7.95 -31.62 -12.06
CA ASN A 319 9.09 -30.91 -12.65
C ASN A 319 10.02 -30.27 -11.61
N CYS A 320 9.68 -30.32 -10.32
CA CYS A 320 10.51 -29.78 -9.25
C CYS A 320 11.02 -30.88 -8.30
N CYS A 321 12.15 -30.62 -7.65
CA CYS A 321 12.62 -31.38 -6.49
C CYS A 321 13.29 -30.44 -5.49
N ASN A 322 13.03 -30.63 -4.19
CA ASN A 322 13.60 -29.81 -3.12
C ASN A 322 14.61 -30.60 -2.27
N TRP A 323 15.89 -30.23 -2.36
CA TRP A 323 16.96 -30.75 -1.52
C TRP A 323 17.05 -29.96 -0.23
N VAL A 324 16.53 -30.52 0.86
CA VAL A 324 16.41 -29.83 2.16
C VAL A 324 17.55 -30.15 3.11
N SER A 325 17.76 -29.28 4.10
CA SER A 325 18.66 -29.57 5.21
C SER A 325 18.16 -30.80 5.98
N SER A 326 19.01 -31.82 6.10
CA SER A 326 18.73 -33.07 6.81
C SER A 326 20.01 -33.84 7.08
N SER A 327 20.02 -34.56 8.20
CA SER A 327 21.10 -35.44 8.63
C SER A 327 21.15 -36.75 7.83
N GLU A 328 20.10 -37.05 7.09
CA GLU A 328 20.01 -38.26 6.27
C GLU A 328 20.97 -38.18 5.07
N PRO A 329 21.41 -39.32 4.50
CA PRO A 329 22.23 -39.34 3.29
C PRO A 329 21.58 -38.57 2.13
N LEU A 330 22.40 -37.99 1.26
CA LEU A 330 21.96 -37.29 0.05
C LEU A 330 20.95 -38.15 -0.74
N ASP A 331 19.89 -37.50 -1.22
CA ASP A 331 18.79 -38.09 -2.01
C ASP A 331 17.84 -39.01 -1.22
N THR A 332 18.01 -39.13 0.10
CA THR A 332 17.02 -39.83 0.95
C THR A 332 15.71 -39.03 0.96
N SER A 333 14.57 -39.68 0.67
CA SER A 333 13.26 -39.04 0.70
C SER A 333 12.94 -38.49 2.08
N VAL A 334 12.45 -37.24 2.13
CA VAL A 334 12.04 -36.59 3.38
C VAL A 334 10.55 -36.28 3.29
N GLU A 335 9.78 -36.78 4.26
CA GLU A 335 8.33 -36.54 4.29
C GLU A 335 8.00 -35.06 4.52
N SER A 336 6.91 -34.62 3.89
CA SER A 336 6.31 -33.31 4.09
C SER A 336 4.86 -33.49 4.54
N MET A 337 4.40 -32.69 5.50
CA MET A 337 3.00 -32.72 5.94
C MET A 337 2.04 -32.25 4.84
N LEU A 338 2.50 -31.41 3.93
CA LEU A 338 1.71 -30.88 2.82
C LEU A 338 2.40 -31.20 1.49
N PRO A 339 1.70 -31.86 0.54
CA PRO A 339 2.31 -32.27 -0.71
C PRO A 339 2.46 -31.09 -1.68
N ASP A 340 3.69 -30.73 -2.02
CA ASP A 340 4.05 -29.76 -3.06
C ASP A 340 4.87 -30.44 -4.18
N CYS A 341 6.18 -30.60 -3.99
CA CYS A 341 7.12 -31.30 -4.86
C CYS A 341 7.90 -32.36 -4.07
N PRO A 342 8.48 -33.37 -4.75
CA PRO A 342 9.39 -34.32 -4.12
C PRO A 342 10.48 -33.63 -3.30
N ARG A 343 10.70 -34.13 -2.08
CA ARG A 343 11.65 -33.55 -1.13
C ARG A 343 12.65 -34.62 -0.71
N VAL A 344 13.92 -34.30 -0.81
CA VAL A 344 15.02 -35.22 -0.50
C VAL A 344 16.07 -34.53 0.37
N SER A 345 16.86 -35.31 1.11
CA SER A 345 17.96 -34.79 1.91
C SER A 345 19.08 -34.25 1.02
N ALA A 346 19.64 -33.11 1.40
CA ALA A 346 20.87 -32.56 0.83
C ALA A 346 22.16 -33.21 1.40
N GLY A 347 22.05 -34.13 2.36
CA GLY A 347 23.21 -34.74 3.04
C GLY A 347 23.93 -33.77 3.98
N THR A 348 23.21 -32.78 4.53
CA THR A 348 23.75 -31.80 5.47
C THR A 348 22.64 -31.10 6.26
N ASP A 349 22.89 -30.83 7.54
CA ASP A 349 22.02 -30.00 8.38
C ASP A 349 22.24 -28.48 8.21
N ARG A 350 23.22 -28.08 7.39
CA ARG A 350 23.58 -26.67 7.19
C ARG A 350 22.85 -26.11 5.98
N HIS A 351 21.85 -25.26 6.24
CA HIS A 351 21.03 -24.55 5.24
C HIS A 351 21.85 -24.00 4.07
N GLU A 352 22.96 -23.32 4.36
CA GLU A 352 23.82 -22.65 3.39
C GLU A 352 24.66 -23.62 2.54
N LEU A 353 24.81 -24.88 2.95
CA LEU A 353 25.58 -25.89 2.22
C LEU A 353 24.72 -26.76 1.30
N THR A 354 23.39 -26.67 1.40
CA THR A 354 22.47 -27.54 0.67
C THR A 354 22.67 -27.47 -0.85
N SER A 355 22.82 -26.28 -1.42
CA SER A 355 23.05 -26.14 -2.87
C SER A 355 24.38 -26.77 -3.33
N TRP A 356 25.44 -26.63 -2.54
CA TRP A 356 26.75 -27.22 -2.88
C TRP A 356 26.75 -28.74 -2.73
N LYS A 357 26.20 -29.25 -1.62
CA LYS A 357 26.15 -30.69 -1.35
C LYS A 357 25.26 -31.44 -2.33
N SER A 358 24.17 -30.81 -2.76
CA SER A 358 23.25 -31.38 -3.74
C SER A 358 23.67 -31.19 -5.19
N PHE A 359 24.73 -30.43 -5.47
CA PHE A 359 25.15 -30.09 -6.85
C PHE A 359 25.21 -31.30 -7.79
N PRO A 360 25.86 -32.44 -7.45
CA PRO A 360 25.91 -33.59 -8.36
C PRO A 360 24.53 -34.20 -8.64
N SER A 361 23.68 -34.27 -7.60
CA SER A 361 22.33 -34.82 -7.71
C SER A 361 21.41 -33.91 -8.53
N ILE A 362 21.52 -32.59 -8.36
CA ILE A 362 20.77 -31.60 -9.14
C ILE A 362 21.05 -31.72 -10.64
N PHE A 363 22.33 -31.86 -11.03
CA PHE A 363 22.68 -32.00 -12.44
C PHE A 363 22.26 -33.35 -13.02
N LYS A 364 22.26 -34.41 -12.21
CA LYS A 364 21.69 -35.71 -12.59
C LYS A 364 20.17 -35.56 -12.85
N PHE A 365 19.45 -34.94 -11.92
CA PHE A 365 18.01 -34.64 -12.07
C PHE A 365 17.70 -33.84 -13.33
N PHE A 366 18.48 -32.80 -13.64
CA PHE A 366 18.30 -32.02 -14.87
C PHE A 366 18.58 -32.84 -16.14
N THR A 367 19.58 -33.71 -16.12
CA THR A 367 19.89 -34.60 -17.24
C THR A 367 18.72 -35.54 -17.51
N GLU A 368 18.20 -36.19 -16.47
CA GLU A 368 17.06 -37.10 -16.56
C GLU A 368 15.79 -36.38 -17.06
N ALA A 369 15.51 -35.17 -16.55
CA ALA A 369 14.37 -34.37 -17.01
C ALA A 369 14.50 -33.96 -18.49
N SER A 370 15.71 -33.61 -18.94
CA SER A 370 15.98 -33.28 -20.34
C SER A 370 15.77 -34.49 -21.26
N GLU A 371 16.27 -35.66 -20.86
CA GLU A 371 16.11 -36.91 -21.62
C GLU A 371 14.65 -37.34 -21.72
N ALA A 372 13.90 -37.25 -20.63
CA ALA A 372 12.47 -37.55 -20.59
C ALA A 372 11.67 -36.67 -21.56
N LYS A 373 11.98 -35.37 -21.61
CA LYS A 373 11.35 -34.42 -22.53
C LYS A 373 11.70 -34.70 -24.01
N ILE A 374 12.92 -35.14 -24.31
CA ILE A 374 13.30 -35.55 -25.67
C ILE A 374 12.58 -36.84 -26.09
N SER A 375 12.42 -37.79 -25.16
CA SER A 375 11.76 -39.06 -25.40
C SER A 375 10.28 -38.88 -25.73
N SER A 376 9.58 -38.00 -25.02
CA SER A 376 8.15 -37.72 -25.25
C SER A 376 7.86 -37.04 -26.60
N LEU A 377 8.87 -36.41 -27.21
CA LEU A 377 8.78 -35.77 -28.53
C LEU A 377 9.04 -36.73 -29.72
N LYS A 378 9.57 -37.94 -29.48
CA LYS A 378 9.79 -38.92 -30.56
C LYS A 378 8.49 -39.67 -30.87
N PRO A 379 8.00 -39.68 -32.14
CA PRO A 379 6.83 -40.48 -32.50
C PRO A 379 7.12 -41.98 -32.31
N ALA A 380 6.21 -42.69 -31.67
CA ALA A 380 6.29 -44.14 -31.52
C ALA A 380 6.34 -44.82 -32.90
N VAL A 381 7.46 -45.47 -33.22
CA VAL A 381 7.61 -46.27 -34.45
C VAL A 381 6.69 -47.49 -34.34
N THR A 382 5.55 -47.46 -35.04
CA THR A 382 4.65 -48.61 -35.15
C THR A 382 5.35 -49.77 -35.86
N ARG A 383 5.70 -50.82 -35.12
CA ARG A 383 6.23 -52.08 -35.65
C ARG A 383 5.12 -52.80 -36.42
N ARG A 384 5.15 -52.73 -37.75
CA ARG A 384 4.18 -53.40 -38.64
C ARG A 384 4.45 -54.91 -38.64
N SER A 385 3.61 -55.67 -37.96
CA SER A 385 3.64 -57.15 -37.98
C SER A 385 3.18 -57.65 -39.35
N HIS A 386 4.11 -58.18 -40.16
CA HIS A 386 3.77 -58.98 -41.33
C HIS A 386 3.16 -60.31 -40.87
N ARG A 387 1.82 -60.41 -40.96
CA ARG A 387 1.08 -61.66 -40.80
C ARG A 387 1.18 -62.43 -42.12
N ILE A 388 1.97 -63.50 -42.12
CA ILE A 388 2.01 -64.50 -43.20
C ILE A 388 0.63 -65.16 -43.27
N LYS A 389 -0.01 -65.10 -44.44
CA LYS A 389 -1.20 -65.90 -44.76
C LYS A 389 -0.71 -67.27 -45.24
N HIS A 390 -1.15 -68.34 -44.58
CA HIS A 390 -1.12 -69.67 -45.17
C HIS A 390 -2.40 -69.86 -45.99
N GLU A 391 -2.23 -70.16 -47.28
CA GLU A 391 -3.25 -70.75 -48.14
C GLU A 391 -3.17 -72.29 -48.06
N GLU A 392 -4.35 -72.86 -48.23
CA GLU A 392 -4.88 -74.23 -48.18
C GLU A 392 -3.98 -75.45 -48.49
N LEU A 393 -4.20 -76.53 -47.74
CA LEU A 393 -4.76 -77.80 -48.23
C LEU A 393 -5.37 -78.63 -47.09
#